data_AF-A0A485N6D6-F1
#
_entry.id   AF-A0A485N6D6-F1
#
_cell.length_a   1.000
_cell.length_b   1.000
_cell.length_c   1.000
_cell.angle_alpha   90.00
_cell.angle_beta   90.00
_cell.angle_gamma   90.00
#
_symmetry.space_group_name_H-M   'P 1'
#
loop_
_entity.id
_entity.type
_entity.pdbx_description
1 polymer ?
#
loop_
_entity_poly.entity_id
_entity_poly.type
_entity_poly.pdbx_seq_one_letter_code
_entity_poly.pdbx_strand_id
1 'polypeptide(L)'
;QFSLMQYSNDLEIHFTFTKFQSSSSPQSLVDPILQLNGLTFTATGILKVVKELFHSRNGARESAKKILIVITDGQKYKDPLEYSDVMPLAEKAGIIRYAIGVR
;
A
#
# COMPACT_ATOMS: atom_id res chain seq x y z
N GLN A 1 1.21 13.12 5.84
CA GLN A 1 0.03 12.23 5.94
C GLN A 1 0.44 10.84 5.50
N PHE A 2 -0.10 9.80 6.12
CA PHE A 2 0.20 8.41 5.81
C PHE A 2 -1.08 7.64 5.48
N SER A 3 -0.91 6.52 4.80
CA SER A 3 -1.93 5.50 4.59
C SER A 3 -1.24 4.15 4.69
N LEU A 4 -1.96 3.15 5.19
CA LEU A 4 -1.43 1.82 5.41
C LEU A 4 -2.39 0.79 4.85
N MET A 5 -1.82 -0.15 4.12
CA MET A 5 -2.50 -1.36 3.65
C MET A 5 -1.59 -2.55 3.93
N GLN A 6 -2.16 -3.60 4.48
CA GLN A 6 -1.52 -4.89 4.60
C GLN A 6 -1.92 -5.78 3.44
N TYR A 7 -1.00 -6.64 2.99
CA TYR A 7 -1.27 -7.59 1.93
C TYR A 7 -0.78 -8.99 2.31
N SER A 8 -1.59 -9.98 1.92
CA SER A 8 -1.23 -11.38 1.76
C SER A 8 -1.79 -11.83 0.40
N ASN A 9 -2.55 -12.93 0.32
CA ASN A 9 -3.54 -13.12 -0.75
C ASN A 9 -4.84 -12.33 -0.50
N ASP A 10 -5.00 -11.78 0.71
CA ASP A 10 -6.03 -10.81 1.06
C ASP A 10 -5.42 -9.42 1.17
N LEU A 11 -6.24 -8.37 0.97
CA LEU A 11 -5.77 -6.98 0.95
C LEU A 11 -6.63 -6.14 1.88
N GLU A 12 -6.03 -5.59 2.94
CA GLU A 12 -6.74 -4.80 3.93
C GLU A 12 -6.16 -3.40 4.04
N ILE A 13 -7.02 -2.39 3.81
CA ILE A 13 -6.67 -0.99 4.04
C ILE A 13 -6.98 -0.66 5.50
N HIS A 14 -5.95 -0.59 6.34
CA HIS A 14 -6.09 -0.25 7.76
C HIS A 14 -6.47 1.22 7.96
N PHE A 15 -5.88 2.13 7.18
CA PHE A 15 -6.31 3.53 7.15
C PHE A 15 -5.91 4.25 5.87
N THR A 16 -6.79 5.14 5.42
CA THR A 16 -6.57 6.05 4.29
C THR A 16 -5.90 7.35 4.72
N PHE A 17 -5.48 8.18 3.76
CA PHE A 17 -4.94 9.50 4.09
C PHE A 17 -5.98 10.42 4.74
N THR A 18 -7.26 10.28 4.40
CA THR A 18 -8.36 11.00 5.07
C THR A 18 -8.46 10.59 6.54
N LYS A 19 -8.49 9.27 6.81
CA LYS A 19 -8.59 8.76 8.18
C LYS A 19 -7.38 9.21 9.01
N PHE A 20 -6.19 9.16 8.43
CA PHE A 20 -4.97 9.65 9.07
C PHE A 20 -5.06 11.13 9.46
N GLN A 21 -5.54 12.00 8.57
CA GLN A 21 -5.68 13.44 8.85
C GLN A 21 -6.69 13.73 9.96
N SER A 22 -7.73 12.92 10.09
CA SER A 22 -8.74 13.06 11.16
C SER A 22 -8.32 12.45 12.50
N SER A 23 -7.22 11.69 12.55
CA SER A 23 -6.80 11.02 13.78
C SER A 23 -6.00 11.96 14.67
N SER A 24 -6.31 11.94 15.97
CA SER A 24 -5.54 12.66 17.00
C SER A 24 -4.20 11.99 17.31
N SER A 25 -4.06 10.70 17.01
CA SER A 25 -2.83 9.93 17.23
C SER A 25 -2.59 8.93 16.08
N PRO A 26 -1.40 8.92 15.46
CA PRO A 26 -1.03 7.86 14.51
C PRO A 26 -0.97 6.47 15.16
N GLN A 27 -0.55 6.40 16.43
CA GLN A 27 -0.33 5.15 17.14
C GLN A 27 -1.63 4.35 17.27
N SER A 28 -2.74 5.03 17.57
CA SER A 28 -4.06 4.39 17.71
C SER A 28 -4.62 3.82 16.40
N LEU A 29 -4.06 4.19 15.24
CA LEU A 29 -4.41 3.59 13.95
C LEU A 29 -3.61 2.32 13.66
N VAL A 30 -2.46 2.13 14.32
CA VAL A 30 -1.54 1.02 14.08
C VAL A 30 -1.68 -0.07 15.15
N ASP A 31 -1.86 0.32 16.42
CA ASP A 31 -1.99 -0.62 17.54
C ASP A 31 -3.04 -1.74 17.36
N PRO A 32 -4.23 -1.50 16.77
CA PRO A 32 -5.24 -2.54 16.62
C PRO A 32 -5.03 -3.45 15.40
N ILE A 33 -3.97 -3.25 14.61
CA ILE A 33 -3.74 -4.00 13.37
C ILE A 33 -3.39 -5.45 13.69
N LEU A 34 -4.17 -6.37 13.13
CA LEU A 34 -3.93 -7.80 13.24
C LEU A 34 -3.30 -8.33 11.96
N GLN A 35 -2.42 -9.33 12.11
CA GLN A 35 -1.72 -9.91 10.99
C GLN A 35 -2.68 -10.67 10.06
N LEU A 36 -2.74 -10.26 8.79
CA LEU A 36 -3.21 -11.10 7.71
C LEU A 36 -2.25 -12.28 7.52
N ASN A 37 -2.82 -13.47 7.48
CA ASN A 37 -2.12 -14.69 7.08
C ASN A 37 -2.34 -14.93 5.58
N GLY A 38 -1.56 -15.83 5.00
CA GLY A 38 -1.75 -16.27 3.63
C GLY A 38 -0.51 -16.17 2.75
N LEU A 39 -0.74 -16.11 1.44
CA LEU A 39 0.30 -16.04 0.41
C LEU A 39 0.77 -14.60 0.18
N THR A 40 1.70 -14.39 -0.74
CA THR A 40 2.37 -13.10 -0.92
C THR A 40 1.98 -12.47 -2.26
N PHE A 41 0.84 -11.75 -2.33
CA PHE A 41 0.36 -11.10 -3.57
C PHE A 41 0.85 -9.65 -3.69
N THR A 42 2.18 -9.48 -3.79
CA THR A 42 2.82 -8.16 -3.83
C THR A 42 2.42 -7.31 -5.04
N ALA A 43 2.33 -7.89 -6.25
CA ALA A 43 1.99 -7.13 -7.46
C ALA A 43 0.51 -6.66 -7.40
N THR A 44 -0.39 -7.55 -6.99
CA THR A 44 -1.80 -7.18 -6.78
C THR A 44 -1.96 -6.12 -5.69
N GLY A 45 -1.21 -6.22 -4.59
CA GLY A 45 -1.17 -5.19 -3.55
C GLY A 45 -0.75 -3.82 -4.09
N ILE A 46 0.35 -3.77 -4.87
CA ILE A 46 0.82 -2.53 -5.49
C ILE A 46 -0.26 -1.93 -6.39
N LEU A 47 -0.95 -2.74 -7.21
CA LEU A 47 -2.04 -2.26 -8.05
C LEU A 47 -3.15 -1.58 -7.25
N LYS A 48 -3.55 -2.18 -6.12
CA LYS A 48 -4.59 -1.62 -5.24
C LYS A 48 -4.15 -0.28 -4.64
N VAL A 49 -2.91 -0.16 -4.19
CA VAL A 49 -2.37 1.12 -3.69
C VAL A 49 -2.42 2.21 -4.77
N VAL A 50 -1.97 1.88 -5.99
CA VAL A 50 -1.95 2.82 -7.12
C VAL A 50 -3.37 3.29 -7.48
N LYS A 51 -4.32 2.37 -7.57
CA LYS A 51 -5.70 2.67 -8.01
C LYS A 51 -6.57 3.27 -6.91
N GLU A 52 -6.34 2.91 -5.65
CA GLU A 52 -7.24 3.28 -4.55
C GLU A 52 -6.60 4.26 -3.57
N LEU A 53 -5.47 3.92 -2.94
CA LEU A 53 -4.93 4.76 -1.85
C LEU A 53 -4.49 6.13 -2.33
N PHE A 54 -3.83 6.20 -3.49
CA PHE A 54 -3.42 7.48 -4.09
C PHE A 54 -4.55 8.21 -4.83
N HIS A 55 -5.80 7.77 -4.67
CA HIS A 55 -6.97 8.46 -5.21
C HIS A 55 -7.46 9.58 -4.28
N SER A 56 -7.93 10.69 -4.85
CA SER A 56 -8.41 11.87 -4.11
C SER A 56 -9.51 11.55 -3.10
N ARG A 57 -10.45 10.67 -3.47
CA ARG A 57 -11.48 10.10 -2.56
C ARG A 57 -10.95 9.53 -1.24
N ASN A 58 -9.70 9.06 -1.22
CA ASN A 58 -9.02 8.52 -0.03
C ASN A 58 -8.08 9.54 0.64
N GLY A 59 -8.18 10.81 0.27
CA GLY A 59 -7.44 11.92 0.87
C GLY A 59 -6.06 12.16 0.25
N ALA A 60 -5.74 11.50 -0.86
CA ALA A 60 -4.51 11.77 -1.60
C ALA A 60 -4.59 13.16 -2.25
N ARG A 61 -3.55 13.97 -2.03
CA ARG A 61 -3.46 15.33 -2.59
C ARG A 61 -2.78 15.28 -3.95
N GLU A 62 -3.35 15.96 -4.93
CA GLU A 62 -2.83 15.98 -6.31
C GLU A 62 -1.43 16.60 -6.41
N SER A 63 -1.19 17.70 -5.69
CA SER A 63 0.09 18.41 -5.68
C SER A 63 1.18 17.76 -4.82
N ALA A 64 0.85 16.68 -4.09
CA ALA A 64 1.79 16.04 -3.18
C ALA A 64 2.70 15.04 -3.90
N LYS A 65 3.95 14.92 -3.43
CA LYS A 65 4.82 13.80 -3.80
C LYS A 65 4.22 12.50 -3.25
N LYS A 66 4.10 11.49 -4.11
CA LYS A 66 3.55 10.17 -3.79
C LYS A 66 4.70 9.20 -3.54
N ILE A 67 4.74 8.60 -2.35
CA ILE A 67 5.78 7.65 -1.94
C ILE A 67 5.09 6.37 -1.47
N LEU A 68 5.50 5.24 -2.03
CA LEU A 68 5.11 3.90 -1.62
C LEU A 68 6.32 3.18 -1.02
N ILE A 69 6.18 2.71 0.22
CA ILE A 69 7.17 1.86 0.89
C ILE A 69 6.57 0.46 0.96
N VAL A 70 7.20 -0.51 0.29
CA VAL A 70 6.84 -1.92 0.34
C VAL A 70 7.75 -2.61 1.33
N ILE A 71 7.18 -3.28 2.33
CA ILE A 71 7.90 -4.11 3.29
C ILE A 71 7.46 -5.56 3.04
N THR A 72 8.42 -6.47 2.91
CA THR A 72 8.14 -7.90 2.64
C THR A 72 9.26 -8.78 3.18
N ASP A 73 8.91 -9.98 3.64
CA ASP A 73 9.82 -11.03 4.09
C ASP A 73 10.02 -12.14 3.04
N GLY A 74 9.29 -12.09 1.93
CA GLY A 74 9.23 -13.16 0.95
C GLY A 74 9.11 -12.68 -0.48
N GLN A 75 9.29 -13.63 -1.40
CA GLN A 75 9.03 -13.41 -2.82
C GLN A 75 7.52 -13.49 -3.10
N LYS A 76 7.07 -12.76 -4.12
CA LYS A 76 5.72 -12.89 -4.67
C LYS A 76 5.42 -14.37 -4.97
N TYR A 77 4.30 -14.89 -4.48
CA TYR A 77 3.95 -16.30 -4.64
C TYR A 77 2.48 -16.49 -4.96
N LYS A 78 2.20 -17.16 -6.10
CA LYS A 78 0.85 -17.40 -6.67
C LYS A 78 0.00 -16.15 -6.91
N ASP A 79 0.62 -14.96 -6.89
CA ASP A 79 -0.02 -13.72 -7.31
C ASP A 79 -0.41 -13.79 -8.79
N PRO A 80 -1.68 -13.53 -9.16
CA PRO A 80 -2.12 -13.58 -10.55
C PRO A 80 -1.50 -12.49 -11.44
N LEU A 81 -0.91 -11.45 -10.85
CA LEU A 81 -0.27 -10.36 -11.59
C LEU A 81 1.25 -10.45 -11.53
N GLU A 82 1.88 -9.99 -12.61
CA GLU A 82 3.32 -9.77 -12.68
C GLU A 82 3.64 -8.31 -12.40
N TYR A 83 4.89 -8.05 -11.98
CA TYR A 83 5.34 -6.68 -11.76
C TYR A 83 5.25 -5.83 -13.04
N SER A 84 5.44 -6.45 -14.21
CA SER A 84 5.27 -5.81 -15.51
C SER A 84 3.87 -5.24 -15.74
N ASP A 85 2.84 -5.81 -15.11
CA ASP A 85 1.46 -5.35 -15.26
C ASP A 85 1.18 -4.08 -14.45
N VAL A 86 1.97 -3.83 -13.41
CA VAL A 86 1.65 -2.83 -12.37
C VAL A 86 2.70 -1.71 -12.27
N MET A 87 3.96 -1.99 -12.56
CA MET A 87 5.04 -0.99 -12.50
C MET A 87 4.81 0.20 -13.45
N PRO A 88 4.39 0.01 -14.72
CA PRO A 88 4.12 1.14 -15.62
C PRO A 88 3.02 2.07 -15.11
N LEU A 89 2.00 1.51 -14.42
CA LEU A 89 0.92 2.31 -13.82
C LEU A 89 1.44 3.16 -12.65
N ALA A 90 2.29 2.59 -11.80
CA ALA A 90 2.89 3.31 -10.68
C ALA A 90 3.84 4.42 -11.16
N GLU A 91 4.62 4.17 -12.22
CA GLU A 91 5.49 5.16 -12.85
C GLU A 91 4.70 6.30 -13.49
N LYS A 92 3.68 5.99 -14.30
CA LYS A 92 2.78 6.99 -14.88
C LYS A 92 2.09 7.84 -13.82
N ALA A 93 1.77 7.25 -12.66
CA ALA A 93 1.16 7.96 -11.54
C ALA A 93 2.16 8.82 -10.72
N GLY A 94 3.45 8.81 -11.05
CA GLY A 94 4.50 9.58 -10.37
C GLY A 94 4.79 9.08 -8.96
N ILE A 95 4.61 7.79 -8.68
CA ILE A 95 4.79 7.19 -7.35
C ILE A 95 6.25 6.75 -7.19
N ILE A 96 6.98 7.38 -6.27
CA ILE A 96 8.32 6.96 -5.86
C ILE A 96 8.19 5.70 -5.00
N ARG A 97 9.00 4.67 -5.25
CA ARG A 97 8.87 3.35 -4.62
C ARG A 97 10.15 2.97 -3.89
N TYR A 98 10.01 2.51 -2.67
CA TYR A 98 11.08 1.90 -1.88
C TYR A 98 10.67 0.47 -1.52
N ALA A 99 11.63 -0.46 -1.57
CA ALA A 99 11.43 -1.85 -1.17
C ALA A 99 12.34 -2.18 0.01
N ILE A 100 11.76 -2.73 1.07
CA ILE A 100 12.46 -3.17 2.29
C ILE A 100 12.22 -4.67 2.44
N GLY A 101 13.27 -5.45 2.25
CA GLY A 101 13.29 -6.88 2.53
C GLY A 101 13.62 -7.14 4.00
N VAL A 102 12.78 -7.90 4.70
CA VAL A 102 13.03 -8.33 6.09
C VAL A 102 13.48 -9.78 6.06
N ARG A 103 14.43 -10.13 6.93
CA ARG A 103 14.96 -11.48 7.09
C ARG A 103 14.89 -11.90 8.55
#